data_AF-A0A7C1C4X0-F1
#
_entry.id   AF-A0A7C1C4X0-F1
#
_cell.length_a   1.000
_cell.length_b   1.000
_cell.length_c   1.000
_cell.angle_alpha   90.00
_cell.angle_beta   90.00
_cell.angle_gamma   90.00
#
_symmetry.space_group_name_H-M   'P 1'
#
loop_
_entity.id
_entity.type
_entity.pdbx_description
1 polymer ?
#
loop_
_entity_poly.entity_id
_entity_poly.type
_entity_poly.pdbx_seq_one_letter_code
_entity_poly.pdbx_strand_id
1 'polypeptide(L)'
;MKKWLINLSLVLLFPAGIFLMDGCYPNDTISIDQTDVVMTGYYDSVNFKSLSTYYMPDTIFPITDDTTNVKPINDQDKILKSIADNMAAYGYLRIYYTDSTTLPDLMLAVSAIKITTVNVGWWYPYYPGWGWGWGWGWG
;
A
#
# COMPACT_ATOMS: atom_id res chain seq x y z
N MET A 1 -22.61 -0.63 -64.56
CA MET A 1 -23.30 -0.47 -63.25
C MET A 1 -22.71 -1.37 -62.16
N LYS A 2 -22.53 -2.68 -62.39
CA LYS A 2 -22.03 -3.64 -61.38
C LYS A 2 -20.62 -3.32 -60.82
N LYS A 3 -19.66 -2.92 -61.67
CA LYS A 3 -18.30 -2.55 -61.25
C LYS A 3 -18.23 -1.28 -60.39
N TRP A 4 -19.11 -0.32 -60.66
CA TRP A 4 -19.19 0.93 -59.90
C TRP A 4 -19.78 0.71 -58.51
N LEU A 5 -20.80 -0.16 -58.40
CA LEU A 5 -21.37 -0.59 -57.12
C LEU A 5 -20.37 -1.38 -56.26
N ILE A 6 -19.54 -2.23 -56.89
CA ILE A 6 -18.48 -2.98 -56.19
C ILE A 6 -17.40 -2.03 -55.65
N ASN A 7 -16.97 -1.05 -56.46
CA ASN A 7 -15.97 -0.06 -56.03
C ASN A 7 -16.52 0.85 -54.91
N LEU A 8 -17.80 1.24 -54.97
CA LEU A 8 -18.44 2.02 -53.91
C LEU A 8 -18.54 1.23 -52.60
N SER A 9 -18.86 -0.08 -52.70
CA SER A 9 -18.91 -1.01 -51.57
C SER A 9 -17.54 -1.18 -50.90
N LEU A 10 -16.46 -1.31 -51.70
CA LEU A 10 -15.08 -1.38 -51.19
C LEU A 10 -14.65 -0.10 -50.47
N VAL A 11 -15.04 1.07 -50.97
CA VAL A 11 -14.70 2.37 -50.34
C VAL A 11 -15.46 2.58 -49.02
N LEU A 12 -16.64 1.98 -48.84
CA LEU A 12 -17.45 2.11 -47.62
C LEU A 12 -17.16 1.02 -46.58
N LEU A 13 -16.90 -0.22 -46.99
CA LEU A 13 -16.64 -1.35 -46.07
C LEU A 13 -15.22 -1.36 -45.53
N PHE A 14 -14.23 -0.88 -46.30
CA PHE A 14 -12.83 -0.92 -45.88
C PHE A 14 -12.53 0.02 -44.69
N PRO A 15 -13.01 1.28 -44.66
CA PRO A 15 -12.83 2.16 -43.50
C PRO A 15 -13.63 1.66 -42.29
N ALA A 16 -14.85 1.13 -42.51
CA ALA A 16 -15.68 0.56 -41.45
C ALA A 16 -14.99 -0.62 -40.75
N GLY A 17 -14.26 -1.46 -41.49
CA GLY A 17 -13.45 -2.54 -40.91
C GLY A 17 -12.30 -2.04 -40.03
N ILE A 18 -11.69 -0.90 -40.37
CA ILE A 18 -10.60 -0.30 -39.57
C ILE A 18 -11.15 0.29 -38.26
N PHE A 19 -12.30 0.98 -38.30
CA PHE A 19 -12.93 1.53 -37.09
C PHE A 19 -13.42 0.45 -36.12
N LEU A 20 -13.77 -0.74 -36.61
CA LEU A 20 -14.15 -1.88 -35.74
C LEU A 20 -12.96 -2.52 -35.01
N MET A 21 -11.72 -2.25 -35.42
CA MET A 21 -10.51 -2.76 -34.76
C MET A 21 -10.05 -1.88 -33.58
N ASP A 22 -10.56 -0.66 -33.44
CA ASP A 22 -10.23 0.27 -32.34
C ASP A 22 -10.94 -0.09 -31.02
N GLY A 23 -12.01 -0.90 -31.09
CA GLY A 23 -12.74 -1.39 -29.91
C GLY A 23 -12.06 -2.56 -29.18
N CYS A 24 -10.96 -3.12 -29.73
CA CYS A 24 -10.23 -4.26 -29.18
C CYS A 24 -8.85 -3.91 -28.59
N TYR A 25 -8.50 -2.62 -28.52
CA TYR A 25 -7.39 -2.20 -27.67
C TYR A 25 -7.94 -1.89 -26.28
N PRO A 26 -7.65 -2.70 -25.25
CA PRO A 26 -8.00 -2.34 -23.89
C PRO A 26 -7.37 -0.97 -23.63
N ASN A 27 -8.19 -0.02 -23.20
CA ASN A 27 -7.71 1.28 -22.79
C ASN A 27 -6.72 1.04 -21.64
N ASP A 28 -5.43 1.29 -21.86
CA ASP A 28 -4.34 1.07 -20.89
C ASP A 28 -4.43 2.02 -19.67
N THR A 29 -5.57 2.68 -19.48
CA THR A 29 -5.91 3.42 -18.26
C THR A 29 -6.27 2.44 -17.16
N ILE A 30 -5.29 1.66 -16.72
CA ILE A 30 -5.35 0.96 -15.42
C ILE A 30 -5.32 2.03 -14.34
N SER A 31 -6.36 2.06 -13.50
CA SER A 31 -6.41 2.95 -12.34
C SER A 31 -5.51 2.39 -11.22
N ILE A 32 -5.03 3.25 -10.31
CA ILE A 32 -4.04 2.86 -9.29
C ILE A 32 -4.57 1.71 -8.40
N ASP A 33 -5.87 1.70 -8.13
CA ASP A 33 -6.57 0.62 -7.41
C ASP A 33 -6.50 -0.74 -8.12
N GLN A 34 -6.28 -0.76 -9.44
CA GLN A 34 -6.07 -1.98 -10.23
C GLN A 34 -4.60 -2.43 -10.25
N THR A 35 -3.67 -1.62 -9.74
CA THR A 35 -2.24 -1.96 -9.65
C THR A 35 -1.79 -2.35 -8.25
N ASP A 36 -2.59 -2.06 -7.21
CA ASP A 36 -2.22 -2.32 -5.82
C ASP A 36 -2.44 -3.80 -5.45
N VAL A 37 -1.42 -4.44 -4.88
CA VAL A 37 -1.48 -5.81 -4.35
C VAL A 37 -1.40 -5.75 -2.83
N VAL A 38 -2.39 -6.34 -2.16
CA VAL A 38 -2.43 -6.46 -0.70
C VAL A 38 -2.17 -7.90 -0.30
N MET A 39 -1.15 -8.12 0.53
CA MET A 39 -0.86 -9.42 1.14
C MET A 39 -0.93 -9.29 2.66
N THR A 40 -1.66 -10.20 3.30
CA THR A 40 -1.80 -10.26 4.76
C THR A 40 -1.47 -11.66 5.26
N GLY A 41 -0.94 -11.75 6.47
CA GLY A 41 -0.61 -12.98 7.15
C GLY A 41 -0.59 -12.75 8.65
N TYR A 42 -0.97 -13.77 9.40
CA TYR A 42 -1.11 -13.72 10.84
C TYR A 42 -0.86 -15.11 11.42
N TYR A 43 -0.64 -15.18 12.73
CA TYR A 43 -0.48 -16.46 13.43
C TYR A 43 -1.84 -16.93 13.97
N ASP A 44 -2.31 -18.10 13.54
CA ASP A 44 -3.59 -18.69 14.01
C ASP A 44 -3.62 -18.96 15.52
N SER A 45 -2.45 -19.03 16.17
CA SER A 45 -2.32 -19.20 17.62
C SER A 45 -2.65 -17.94 18.43
N VAL A 46 -2.75 -16.77 17.79
CA VAL A 46 -3.00 -15.50 18.48
C VAL A 46 -4.50 -15.26 18.60
N ASN A 47 -4.98 -15.14 19.84
CA ASN A 47 -6.34 -14.69 20.10
C ASN A 47 -6.41 -13.15 20.06
N PHE A 48 -6.68 -12.58 18.88
CA PHE A 48 -6.77 -11.12 18.73
C PHE A 48 -7.88 -10.46 19.56
N LYS A 49 -8.89 -11.23 20.01
CA LYS A 49 -9.96 -10.71 20.88
C LYS A 49 -9.52 -10.48 22.33
N SER A 50 -8.40 -11.06 22.76
CA SER A 50 -7.86 -10.79 24.10
C SER A 50 -6.93 -9.58 24.14
N LEU A 51 -6.67 -8.95 22.99
CA LEU A 51 -5.83 -7.76 22.86
C LEU A 51 -6.76 -6.56 22.67
N SER A 52 -6.46 -5.46 23.35
CA SER A 52 -7.37 -4.30 23.43
C SER A 52 -6.68 -2.97 23.17
N THR A 53 -5.36 -2.93 23.30
CA THR A 53 -4.58 -1.69 23.20
C THR A 53 -3.46 -1.82 22.19
N TYR A 54 -3.12 -0.71 21.55
CA TYR A 54 -2.00 -0.66 20.64
C TYR A 54 -1.27 0.67 20.72
N TYR A 55 -0.02 0.65 20.29
CA TYR A 55 0.74 1.85 19.96
C TYR A 55 1.18 1.79 18.52
N MET A 56 1.26 2.96 17.91
CA MET A 56 1.77 3.16 16.58
C MET A 56 2.55 4.48 16.62
N PRO A 57 3.83 4.51 16.21
CA PRO A 57 4.57 5.76 16.08
C PRO A 57 3.87 6.75 15.14
N ASP A 58 3.98 8.05 15.42
CA ASP A 58 3.43 9.12 14.56
C ASP A 58 4.27 9.40 13.31
N THR A 59 5.10 8.44 12.89
CA THR A 59 6.00 8.55 11.75
C THR A 59 6.08 7.23 11.00
N ILE A 60 6.01 7.28 9.66
CA ILE A 60 6.24 6.11 8.81
C ILE A 60 7.72 6.00 8.47
N PHE A 61 8.32 4.82 8.65
CA PHE A 61 9.73 4.59 8.35
C PHE A 61 9.98 4.48 6.83
N PRO A 62 10.74 5.39 6.21
CA PRO A 62 11.09 5.26 4.79
C PRO A 62 12.21 4.23 4.62
N ILE A 63 11.96 3.20 3.82
CA ILE A 63 12.99 2.25 3.37
C ILE A 63 13.57 2.81 2.07
N THR A 64 14.78 3.34 2.14
CA THR A 64 15.48 3.99 1.03
C THR A 64 16.98 3.64 1.06
N ASP A 65 17.63 3.67 -0.10
CA ASP A 65 19.09 3.49 -0.21
C ASP A 65 19.86 4.68 0.41
N ASP A 66 19.24 5.86 0.44
CA ASP A 66 19.81 7.05 1.06
C ASP A 66 19.44 7.14 2.54
N THR A 67 20.28 6.56 3.39
CA THR A 67 20.10 6.57 4.85
C THR A 67 20.28 7.95 5.49
N THR A 68 20.72 8.96 4.74
CA THR A 68 20.86 10.34 5.23
C THR A 68 19.57 11.15 5.07
N ASN A 69 18.63 10.65 4.27
CA ASN A 69 17.36 11.32 4.01
C ASN A 69 16.29 10.91 5.03
N VAL A 70 16.15 11.73 6.06
CA VAL A 70 15.13 11.56 7.12
C VAL A 70 13.79 12.24 6.80
N LYS A 71 13.54 12.63 5.54
CA LYS A 71 12.30 13.30 5.19
C LYS A 71 11.12 12.34 5.35
N PRO A 72 10.03 12.77 6.03
CA PRO A 72 8.81 12.00 6.10
C PRO A 72 8.25 11.69 4.71
N ILE A 73 7.46 10.63 4.66
CA ILE A 73 6.78 10.21 3.44
C ILE A 73 5.61 11.16 3.19
N ASN A 74 5.36 11.50 1.92
CA ASN A 74 4.24 12.34 1.54
C ASN A 74 2.93 11.73 2.09
N ASP A 75 2.05 12.59 2.60
CA ASP A 75 0.74 12.20 3.13
C ASP A 75 0.76 11.17 4.28
N GLN A 76 1.89 11.00 5.00
CA GLN A 76 1.98 10.04 6.11
C GLN A 76 0.86 10.20 7.15
N ASP A 77 0.42 11.44 7.43
CA ASP A 77 -0.61 11.71 8.43
C ASP A 77 -1.95 11.08 8.02
N LYS A 78 -2.26 11.07 6.72
CA LYS A 78 -3.48 10.44 6.18
C LYS A 78 -3.40 8.92 6.30
N ILE A 79 -2.23 8.35 6.03
CA ILE A 79 -2.00 6.90 6.14
C ILE A 79 -2.12 6.47 7.61
N LEU A 80 -1.41 7.13 8.52
CA LEU A 80 -1.45 6.85 9.95
C LEU A 80 -2.86 7.06 10.52
N LYS A 81 -3.56 8.11 10.10
CA LYS A 81 -4.96 8.33 10.49
C LYS A 81 -5.85 7.18 10.00
N SER A 82 -5.72 6.75 8.75
CA SER A 82 -6.49 5.62 8.21
C SER A 82 -6.27 4.33 9.02
N ILE A 83 -5.02 4.04 9.40
CA ILE A 83 -4.69 2.89 10.25
C ILE A 83 -5.35 3.04 11.63
N ALA A 84 -5.27 4.23 12.23
CA ALA A 84 -5.86 4.49 13.54
C ALA A 84 -7.40 4.38 13.52
N ASP A 85 -8.05 4.91 12.48
CA ASP A 85 -9.50 4.82 12.29
C ASP A 85 -9.94 3.34 12.16
N ASN A 86 -9.17 2.53 11.42
CA ASN A 86 -9.42 1.09 11.31
C ASN A 86 -9.26 0.36 12.64
N MET A 87 -8.17 0.61 13.37
CA MET A 87 -7.94 0.02 14.69
C MET A 87 -9.07 0.35 15.67
N ALA A 88 -9.52 1.62 15.68
CA ALA A 88 -10.65 2.05 16.49
C ALA A 88 -11.96 1.35 16.08
N ALA A 89 -12.20 1.18 14.77
CA ALA A 89 -13.37 0.44 14.26
C ALA A 89 -13.39 -1.03 14.69
N TYR A 90 -12.21 -1.64 14.89
CA TYR A 90 -12.07 -2.99 15.44
C TYR A 90 -12.07 -3.05 16.98
N GLY A 91 -12.20 -1.91 17.66
CA GLY A 91 -12.31 -1.83 19.12
C GLY A 91 -10.98 -1.71 19.86
N TYR A 92 -9.87 -1.46 19.17
CA TYR A 92 -8.57 -1.22 19.81
C TYR A 92 -8.43 0.23 20.27
N LEU A 93 -7.90 0.42 21.47
CA LEU A 93 -7.56 1.72 22.03
C LEU A 93 -6.09 2.07 21.74
N ARG A 94 -5.86 3.23 21.13
CA ARG A 94 -4.50 3.75 20.94
C ARG A 94 -3.96 4.30 22.26
N ILE A 95 -2.78 3.83 22.65
CA ILE A 95 -1.96 4.37 23.74
C ILE A 95 -0.86 5.21 23.12
N TYR A 96 -0.53 6.36 23.72
CA TYR A 96 0.57 7.21 23.28
C TYR A 96 1.78 7.03 24.18
N TYR A 97 2.98 7.31 23.66
CA TYR A 97 4.22 7.19 24.44
C TYR A 97 4.24 8.04 25.72
N THR A 98 3.46 9.13 25.75
CA THR A 98 3.28 9.98 26.93
C THR A 98 2.55 9.28 28.08
N ASP A 99 1.86 8.18 27.81
CA ASP A 99 1.10 7.40 28.79
C ASP A 99 2.02 6.35 29.43
N SER A 100 3.05 6.81 30.15
CA SER A 100 4.20 6.00 30.61
C SER A 100 3.87 4.88 31.61
N THR A 101 2.60 4.68 31.96
CA THR A 101 2.13 3.71 32.95
C THR A 101 1.51 2.46 32.34
N THR A 102 1.29 2.42 31.02
CA THR A 102 0.55 1.33 30.39
C THR A 102 1.31 0.81 29.16
N LEU A 103 1.77 -0.44 29.23
CA LEU A 103 2.33 -1.14 28.08
C LEU A 103 1.16 -1.59 27.18
N PRO A 104 1.21 -1.34 25.86
CA PRO A 104 0.17 -1.80 24.97
C PRO A 104 0.30 -3.29 24.67
N ASP A 105 -0.82 -3.89 24.30
CA ASP A 105 -0.89 -5.29 23.86
C ASP A 105 -0.23 -5.50 22.49
N LEU A 106 -0.25 -4.46 21.64
CA LEU A 106 0.23 -4.47 20.26
C LEU A 106 1.13 -3.27 19.94
N MET A 107 2.07 -3.50 19.03
CA MET A 107 2.89 -2.46 18.40
C MET A 107 2.72 -2.54 16.90
N LEU A 108 2.29 -1.44 16.30
CA LEU A 108 2.12 -1.29 14.87
C LEU A 108 3.28 -0.48 14.33
N ALA A 109 4.19 -1.15 13.63
CA ALA A 109 5.26 -0.51 12.89
C ALA A 109 4.84 -0.36 11.41
N VAL A 110 4.94 0.86 10.89
CA VAL A 110 4.56 1.18 9.51
C VAL A 110 5.80 1.67 8.78
N SER A 111 6.09 1.04 7.64
CA SER A 111 7.19 1.39 6.76
C SER A 111 6.69 1.58 5.34
N ALA A 112 7.31 2.46 4.56
CA ALA A 112 7.06 2.52 3.12
C ALA A 112 8.36 2.45 2.32
N ILE A 113 8.31 1.65 1.27
CA ILE A 113 9.46 1.31 0.44
C ILE A 113 9.58 2.31 -0.69
N LYS A 114 10.75 2.96 -0.82
CA LYS A 114 11.05 3.97 -1.84
C LYS A 114 12.18 3.55 -2.80
N ILE A 115 12.59 2.29 -2.76
CA ILE A 115 13.60 1.70 -3.67
C ILE A 115 12.90 0.95 -4.80
N THR A 116 13.52 0.94 -5.99
CA THR A 116 12.99 0.23 -7.17
C THR A 116 13.32 -1.25 -7.20
N THR A 117 14.25 -1.70 -6.35
CA THR A 117 14.67 -3.10 -6.23
C THR A 117 13.95 -3.72 -5.04
N VAL A 118 12.73 -4.23 -5.26
CA VAL A 118 11.94 -4.88 -4.22
C VAL A 118 11.82 -6.37 -4.49
N ASN A 119 12.47 -7.19 -3.67
CA ASN A 119 11.96 -8.53 -3.44
C ASN A 119 10.88 -8.38 -2.37
N VAL A 120 9.61 -8.53 -2.77
CA VAL A 120 8.47 -8.45 -1.84
C VAL A 120 8.37 -9.79 -1.10
N GLY A 121 9.28 -9.99 -0.15
CA GLY A 121 9.31 -11.13 0.75
C GLY A 121 8.78 -10.76 2.13
N TRP A 122 8.27 -11.74 2.86
CA TRP A 122 7.89 -11.57 4.26
C TRP A 122 9.14 -11.38 5.10
N TRP A 123 9.54 -10.12 5.36
CA TRP A 123 10.64 -9.81 6.27
C TRP A 123 10.11 -9.00 7.44
N TYR A 124 10.33 -9.53 8.65
CA TYR A 124 9.99 -8.84 9.89
C TYR A 124 10.89 -7.60 10.02
N PRO A 125 10.34 -6.37 10.02
CA PRO A 125 11.14 -5.21 10.39
C PRO A 125 11.68 -5.42 11.80
N TYR A 126 12.98 -5.18 11.98
CA TYR A 126 13.62 -5.24 13.30
C TYR A 126 12.86 -4.33 14.26
N TYR A 127 12.45 -4.89 15.39
CA TYR A 127 11.59 -4.23 16.36
C TYR A 127 12.47 -3.38 17.29
N PRO A 128 12.51 -2.03 17.16
CA PRO A 128 13.16 -1.22 18.17
C PRO A 128 12.37 -1.40 19.46
N GLY A 129 13.02 -1.93 20.49
CA GLY A 129 12.39 -2.26 21.77
C GLY A 129 11.59 -1.09 22.36
N TRP A 130 10.61 -1.42 23.18
CA TRP A 130 9.86 -0.45 23.98
C TRP A 130 10.76 0.12 25.08
N GLY A 131 11.30 1.31 24.89
CA GLY A 131 12.16 1.96 25.86
C GLY A 131 12.99 3.11 25.27
N TRP A 132 13.46 4.00 26.13
CA TRP A 132 14.20 5.22 25.78
C TRP A 132 15.38 4.94 24.85
N GLY A 133 15.33 5.51 23.64
CA GLY A 133 16.49 5.70 22.79
C GLY A 133 16.25 5.27 21.35
N TRP A 134 16.49 6.21 20.43
CA TRP A 134 16.85 5.91 19.06
C TRP A 134 18.20 5.15 19.08
N GLY A 135 18.13 3.84 19.34
CA GLY A 135 19.27 2.95 19.42
C GLY A 135 19.40 2.15 18.14
N TRP A 136 20.27 2.61 17.24
CA TRP A 136 20.93 1.75 16.28
C TRP A 136 21.70 0.67 17.07
N GLY A 137 21.07 -0.49 17.27
CA GLY A 137 21.66 -1.62 17.97
C GLY A 137 21.97 -2.72 16.98
N TRP A 138 23.23 -2.83 16.59
CA TRP A 138 23.78 -4.03 15.97
C TRP A 138 23.56 -5.24 16.91
N GLY A 139 22.90 -6.25 16.38
CA GLY A 139 22.82 -7.61 16.92
C GLY A 139 22.56 -8.56 15.76
#